data_AF-A0A1L1VG54-F1
#
_entry.id   AF-A0A1L1VG54-F1
#
_cell.length_a   1.000
_cell.length_b   1.000
_cell.length_c   1.000
_cell.angle_alpha   90.00
_cell.angle_beta   90.00
_cell.angle_gamma   90.00
#
_symmetry.space_group_name_H-M   'P 1'
#
loop_
_entity.id
_entity.type
_entity.pdbx_description
1 polymer ?
#
loop_
_entity_poly.entity_id
_entity_poly.type
_entity_poly.pdbx_seq_one_letter_code
_entity_poly.pdbx_strand_id
1 'polypeptide(L)'
;YSLENWGGATFDVALRFLHECPWERLEDMRKLIPNIPFQMLLRGANAVGYTNYPDNVVHKFCDLSVQVGMDVFRVFDSLNYLPNLFLGMDAAGKAGGVVEAAISYTGDVSDPNKKKYDLKYYVNLADELVKNGTHVLCNKDMAGLLKPASAKLLITALRDKHPDVPIHVHTHDTSGAGVASMLACAEAGADVVDVAVDSMSGMTSQPSMGAVVASLQGSELDTNLKLSDVSSYSAYREQARQLYGPFECTTTMKSGNADVYMNEIPGGQYTNLQFQAYSLGLGEFFEDVK
;
A
#
# COMPACT_ATOMS: atom_id res chain seq x y z
N TYR A 1 0.63 7.18 -12.33
CA TYR A 1 1.88 7.08 -11.56
C TYR A 1 2.54 5.73 -11.78
N SER A 2 2.03 4.65 -11.19
CA SER A 2 2.57 3.29 -11.35
C SER A 2 1.45 2.24 -11.22
N LEU A 3 1.77 0.98 -11.50
CA LEU A 3 0.92 -0.18 -11.27
C LEU A 3 1.60 -1.09 -10.23
N GLU A 4 1.04 -1.20 -9.02
CA GLU A 4 1.51 -2.17 -8.03
C GLU A 4 1.10 -3.59 -8.47
N ASN A 5 2.06 -4.42 -8.84
CA ASN A 5 1.79 -5.76 -9.40
C ASN A 5 2.77 -6.86 -8.92
N TRP A 6 3.67 -6.53 -8.00
CA TRP A 6 4.72 -7.44 -7.57
C TRP A 6 5.18 -7.18 -6.13
N GLY A 7 5.99 -8.09 -5.58
CA GLY A 7 6.46 -8.00 -4.20
C GLY A 7 5.40 -8.38 -3.17
N GLY A 8 5.66 -8.05 -1.91
CA GLY A 8 4.86 -8.54 -0.78
C GLY A 8 4.68 -10.07 -0.80
N ALA A 9 3.47 -10.53 -0.49
CA ALA A 9 3.13 -11.96 -0.48
C ALA A 9 3.01 -12.58 -1.88
N THR A 10 3.01 -11.81 -2.97
CA THR A 10 2.83 -12.38 -4.31
C THR A 10 3.97 -13.32 -4.69
N PHE A 11 5.19 -13.05 -4.20
CA PHE A 11 6.38 -13.83 -4.53
C PHE A 11 6.33 -15.24 -3.94
N ASP A 12 6.00 -15.38 -2.65
CA ASP A 12 5.92 -16.70 -2.02
C ASP A 12 4.62 -17.44 -2.40
N VAL A 13 3.49 -16.73 -2.54
CA VAL A 13 2.22 -17.33 -2.96
C VAL A 13 2.30 -17.92 -4.37
N ALA A 14 2.97 -17.23 -5.31
CA ALA A 14 3.19 -17.73 -6.67
C ALA A 14 3.85 -19.11 -6.66
N LEU A 15 4.91 -19.27 -5.86
CA LEU A 15 5.66 -20.52 -5.77
C LEU A 15 4.93 -21.59 -4.93
N ARG A 16 4.38 -21.18 -3.78
CA ARG A 16 3.85 -22.10 -2.75
C ARG A 16 2.48 -22.65 -3.10
N PHE A 17 1.60 -21.84 -3.66
CA PHE A 17 0.19 -22.18 -3.86
C PHE A 17 -0.25 -22.16 -5.31
N LEU A 18 0.31 -21.27 -6.13
CA LEU A 18 -0.08 -21.13 -7.54
C LEU A 18 0.80 -21.96 -8.48
N HIS A 19 1.95 -22.43 -8.00
CA HIS A 19 2.92 -23.23 -8.75
C HIS A 19 3.40 -22.55 -10.04
N GLU A 20 3.59 -21.23 -9.99
CA GLU A 20 4.10 -20.42 -11.09
C GLU A 20 5.36 -19.63 -10.68
N CYS A 21 6.16 -19.23 -11.65
CA CYS A 21 7.37 -18.44 -11.40
C CYS A 21 7.01 -16.94 -11.27
N PRO A 22 7.30 -16.28 -10.13
CA PRO A 22 7.01 -14.86 -9.97
C PRO A 22 7.84 -13.98 -10.93
N TRP A 23 9.01 -14.45 -11.37
CA TRP A 23 9.84 -13.74 -12.35
C TRP A 23 9.26 -13.78 -13.75
N GLU A 24 8.77 -14.94 -14.19
CA GLU A 24 8.10 -15.08 -15.49
C GLU A 24 6.84 -14.20 -15.54
N ARG A 25 6.08 -14.16 -14.45
CA ARG A 25 4.93 -13.26 -14.33
C ARG A 25 5.33 -11.79 -14.55
N LEU A 26 6.42 -11.33 -13.92
CA LEU A 26 6.91 -9.97 -14.09
C LEU A 26 7.32 -9.70 -15.55
N GLU A 27 8.07 -10.63 -16.14
CA GLU A 27 8.55 -10.52 -17.52
C GLU A 27 7.39 -10.46 -18.53
N ASP A 28 6.40 -11.33 -18.38
CA ASP A 28 5.24 -11.39 -19.28
C ASP A 28 4.35 -10.16 -19.12
N MET A 29 4.11 -9.72 -17.89
CA MET A 29 3.40 -8.46 -17.65
C MET A 29 4.16 -7.29 -18.24
N ARG A 30 5.50 -7.25 -18.14
CA ARG A 30 6.32 -6.16 -18.67
C ARG A 30 6.20 -6.04 -20.19
N LYS A 31 6.16 -7.17 -20.90
CA LYS A 31 5.97 -7.25 -22.36
C LYS A 31 4.61 -6.69 -22.80
N LEU A 32 3.54 -6.99 -22.05
CA LEU A 32 2.18 -6.48 -22.31
C LEU A 32 1.99 -5.02 -21.86
N ILE A 33 2.79 -4.65 -20.85
CA ILE A 33 2.85 -3.46 -20.03
C ILE A 33 3.64 -2.21 -20.45
N PRO A 34 4.18 -2.01 -21.67
CA PRO A 34 5.47 -1.32 -21.84
C PRO A 34 5.52 0.17 -21.44
N ASN A 35 4.38 0.81 -21.22
CA ASN A 35 4.25 2.26 -21.06
C ASN A 35 3.86 2.73 -19.64
N ILE A 36 3.59 1.81 -18.69
CA ILE A 36 3.20 2.15 -17.32
C ILE A 36 4.29 1.67 -16.35
N PRO A 37 4.81 2.50 -15.44
CA PRO A 37 5.78 2.07 -14.44
C PRO A 37 5.24 0.93 -13.56
N PHE A 38 6.04 -0.09 -13.32
CA PHE A 38 5.72 -1.19 -12.40
C PHE A 38 6.24 -0.88 -11.02
N GLN A 39 5.40 -1.11 -10.02
CA GLN A 39 5.73 -0.91 -8.62
C GLN A 39 5.68 -2.22 -7.85
N MET A 40 6.63 -2.39 -6.94
CA MET A 40 6.60 -3.46 -5.96
C MET A 40 6.66 -2.96 -4.53
N LEU A 41 6.12 -3.75 -3.61
CA LEU A 41 6.33 -3.59 -2.18
C LEU A 41 7.56 -4.40 -1.73
N LEU A 42 8.59 -3.70 -1.25
CA LEU A 42 9.84 -4.26 -0.75
C LEU A 42 9.98 -4.01 0.76
N ARG A 43 10.22 -5.06 1.53
CA ARG A 43 10.57 -4.93 2.95
C ARG A 43 12.08 -4.77 3.10
N GLY A 44 12.53 -3.67 3.69
CA GLY A 44 13.93 -3.21 3.60
C GLY A 44 15.00 -4.27 3.88
N ALA A 45 14.94 -4.93 5.04
CA ALA A 45 15.97 -5.90 5.46
C ALA A 45 15.79 -7.33 4.93
N ASN A 46 14.64 -7.62 4.31
CA ASN A 46 14.21 -8.97 4.01
C ASN A 46 13.58 -9.13 2.63
N ALA A 47 13.68 -8.11 1.79
CA ALA A 47 13.11 -8.06 0.44
C ALA A 47 11.65 -8.52 0.40
N VAL A 48 11.40 -9.76 0.01
CA VAL A 48 10.06 -10.38 -0.12
C VAL A 48 9.88 -11.60 0.78
N GLY A 49 10.77 -11.79 1.76
CA GLY A 49 10.75 -12.91 2.69
C GLY A 49 10.36 -12.56 4.14
N TYR A 50 10.40 -13.57 5.00
CA TYR A 50 9.92 -13.48 6.38
C TYR A 50 11.03 -13.36 7.44
N THR A 51 12.30 -13.42 7.02
CA THR A 51 13.48 -13.29 7.90
C THR A 51 14.49 -12.35 7.27
N ASN A 52 15.28 -11.64 8.09
CA ASN A 52 16.36 -10.80 7.58
C ASN A 52 17.35 -11.62 6.75
N TYR A 53 17.73 -11.10 5.60
CA TYR A 53 18.72 -11.71 4.73
C TYR A 53 20.03 -10.94 4.80
N PRO A 54 21.17 -11.60 4.53
CA PRO A 54 22.43 -10.89 4.31
C PRO A 54 22.28 -9.82 3.22
N ASP A 55 22.87 -8.64 3.44
CA ASP A 55 22.70 -7.44 2.59
C ASP A 55 22.94 -7.71 1.10
N ASN A 56 23.91 -8.57 0.77
CA ASN A 56 24.23 -8.92 -0.62
C ASN A 56 23.05 -9.59 -1.36
N VAL A 57 22.18 -10.31 -0.63
CA VAL A 57 20.98 -10.91 -1.20
C VAL A 57 19.95 -9.83 -1.55
N VAL A 58 19.77 -8.83 -0.68
CA VAL A 58 18.84 -7.71 -0.91
C VAL A 58 19.28 -6.87 -2.11
N HIS A 59 20.58 -6.57 -2.20
CA HIS A 59 21.17 -5.90 -3.37
C HIS A 59 20.96 -6.68 -4.66
N LYS A 60 21.27 -7.99 -4.65
CA LYS A 60 21.14 -8.80 -5.86
C LYS A 60 19.68 -8.99 -6.28
N PHE A 61 18.76 -9.05 -5.32
CA PHE A 61 17.33 -9.11 -5.59
C PHE A 61 16.85 -7.86 -6.32
N CYS A 62 17.23 -6.66 -5.86
CA CYS A 62 16.84 -5.41 -6.51
C CYS A 62 17.45 -5.28 -7.91
N ASP A 63 18.74 -5.63 -8.07
CA ASP A 63 19.45 -5.64 -9.36
C ASP A 63 18.71 -6.52 -10.40
N LEU A 64 18.36 -7.76 -10.03
CA LEU A 64 17.60 -8.64 -10.91
C LEU A 64 16.17 -8.12 -11.17
N SER A 65 15.52 -7.53 -10.16
CA SER A 65 14.16 -6.97 -10.31
C SER A 65 14.12 -5.85 -11.34
N VAL A 66 15.09 -4.92 -11.31
CA VAL A 66 15.21 -3.86 -12.33
C VAL A 66 15.49 -4.45 -13.70
N GLN A 67 16.42 -5.41 -13.81
CA GLN A 67 16.75 -6.05 -15.08
C GLN A 67 15.55 -6.74 -15.75
N VAL A 68 14.63 -7.30 -14.98
CA VAL A 68 13.41 -7.95 -15.50
C VAL A 68 12.30 -6.94 -15.82
N GLY A 69 12.35 -5.73 -15.25
CA GLY A 69 11.48 -4.61 -15.63
C GLY A 69 10.68 -3.97 -14.49
N MET A 70 11.15 -4.10 -13.24
CA MET A 70 10.62 -3.35 -12.10
C MET A 70 11.15 -1.92 -12.08
N ASP A 71 10.26 -0.93 -11.93
CA ASP A 71 10.62 0.49 -12.00
C ASP A 71 10.66 1.15 -10.62
N VAL A 72 9.62 0.95 -9.80
CA VAL A 72 9.41 1.63 -8.51
C VAL A 72 9.47 0.64 -7.36
N PHE A 73 10.33 0.92 -6.38
CA PHE A 73 10.48 0.13 -5.16
C PHE A 73 9.90 0.91 -3.99
N ARG A 74 8.72 0.51 -3.54
CA ARG A 74 8.16 0.99 -2.28
C ARG A 74 8.84 0.26 -1.13
N VAL A 75 9.81 0.92 -0.48
CA VAL A 75 10.61 0.35 0.59
C VAL A 75 10.03 0.72 1.95
N PHE A 76 9.65 -0.28 2.74
CA PHE A 76 9.14 -0.07 4.10
C PHE A 76 9.83 -0.96 5.14
N ASP A 77 9.71 -0.60 6.40
CA ASP A 77 10.04 -1.43 7.56
C ASP A 77 8.85 -1.45 8.52
N SER A 78 8.57 -2.62 9.09
CA SER A 78 7.40 -2.83 9.97
C SER A 78 7.46 -2.03 11.28
N LEU A 79 8.63 -1.54 11.67
CA LEU A 79 8.85 -0.75 12.87
C LEU A 79 9.32 0.68 12.56
N ASN A 80 9.31 1.09 11.28
CA ASN A 80 9.96 2.30 10.81
C ASN A 80 11.44 2.40 11.25
N TYR A 81 12.13 1.28 11.34
CA TYR A 81 13.53 1.24 11.76
C TYR A 81 14.45 1.68 10.63
N LEU A 82 15.02 2.89 10.76
CA LEU A 82 15.80 3.57 9.74
C LEU A 82 16.93 2.73 9.10
N PRO A 83 17.76 1.97 9.86
CA PRO A 83 18.80 1.15 9.24
C PRO A 83 18.27 0.12 8.24
N ASN A 84 17.11 -0.49 8.49
CA ASN A 84 16.49 -1.42 7.55
C ASN A 84 15.95 -0.70 6.31
N LEU A 85 15.34 0.48 6.51
CA LEU A 85 14.86 1.33 5.41
C LEU A 85 16.02 1.75 4.51
N PHE A 86 17.12 2.24 5.09
CA PHE A 86 18.30 2.67 4.35
C PHE A 86 18.94 1.55 3.55
N LEU A 87 19.02 0.33 4.09
CA LEU A 87 19.50 -0.84 3.34
C LEU A 87 18.65 -1.10 2.09
N GLY A 88 17.32 -1.12 2.24
CA GLY A 88 16.41 -1.33 1.10
C GLY A 88 16.45 -0.20 0.08
N MET A 89 16.53 1.06 0.56
CA MET A 89 16.66 2.24 -0.30
C MET A 89 17.97 2.22 -1.09
N ASP A 90 19.10 1.90 -0.44
CA ASP A 90 20.40 1.77 -1.09
C ASP A 90 20.40 0.63 -2.13
N ALA A 91 19.78 -0.51 -1.80
CA ALA A 91 19.66 -1.63 -2.72
C ALA A 91 18.83 -1.30 -3.98
N ALA A 92 17.65 -0.69 -3.81
CA ALA A 92 16.81 -0.26 -4.92
C ALA A 92 17.46 0.86 -5.75
N GLY A 93 18.07 1.84 -5.08
CA GLY A 93 18.73 2.97 -5.74
C GLY A 93 19.96 2.55 -6.55
N LYS A 94 20.83 1.69 -5.99
CA LYS A 94 21.99 1.15 -6.72
C LYS A 94 21.61 0.25 -7.89
N ALA A 95 20.46 -0.41 -7.82
CA ALA A 95 19.92 -1.17 -8.95
C ALA A 95 19.41 -0.27 -10.10
N GLY A 96 19.24 1.04 -9.84
CA GLY A 96 18.73 2.01 -10.82
C GLY A 96 17.22 2.18 -10.80
N GLY A 97 16.52 1.67 -9.77
CA GLY A 97 15.08 1.84 -9.59
C GLY A 97 14.72 3.16 -8.93
N VAL A 98 13.46 3.58 -9.10
CA VAL A 98 12.86 4.69 -8.35
C VAL A 98 12.63 4.24 -6.91
N VAL A 99 13.34 4.87 -5.98
CA VAL A 99 13.19 4.65 -4.54
C VAL A 99 11.99 5.43 -4.01
N GLU A 100 10.97 4.71 -3.56
CA GLU A 100 9.83 5.26 -2.81
C GLU A 100 9.92 4.79 -1.35
N ALA A 101 10.52 5.59 -0.47
CA ALA A 101 10.61 5.26 0.94
C ALA A 101 9.26 5.47 1.64
N ALA A 102 8.77 4.44 2.30
CA ALA A 102 7.44 4.39 2.89
C ALA A 102 7.47 4.38 4.42
N ILE A 103 6.76 5.33 5.02
CA ILE A 103 6.53 5.42 6.45
C ILE A 103 5.27 4.63 6.81
N SER A 104 5.39 3.63 7.68
CA SER A 104 4.23 2.89 8.19
C SER A 104 3.48 3.76 9.22
N TYR A 105 2.19 4.00 8.98
CA TYR A 105 1.35 4.84 9.84
C TYR A 105 0.60 4.01 10.89
N THR A 106 0.51 4.53 12.12
CA THR A 106 -0.24 3.95 13.23
C THR A 106 -0.80 5.05 14.14
N GLY A 107 -1.83 4.75 14.92
CA GLY A 107 -2.44 5.70 15.82
C GLY A 107 -3.20 6.83 15.10
N ASP A 108 -3.15 8.02 15.67
CA ASP A 108 -3.90 9.18 15.17
C ASP A 108 -3.15 10.49 15.46
N VAL A 109 -2.54 11.09 14.43
CA VAL A 109 -1.81 12.35 14.57
C VAL A 109 -2.71 13.56 14.91
N SER A 110 -4.03 13.43 14.70
CA SER A 110 -4.99 14.47 15.06
C SER A 110 -5.43 14.42 16.52
N ASP A 111 -5.15 13.32 17.24
CA ASP A 111 -5.46 13.17 18.65
C ASP A 111 -4.29 13.69 19.51
N PRO A 112 -4.46 14.82 20.23
CA PRO A 112 -3.39 15.37 21.04
C PRO A 112 -2.98 14.46 22.21
N ASN A 113 -3.78 13.45 22.57
CA ASN A 113 -3.45 12.53 23.67
C ASN A 113 -2.49 11.41 23.22
N LYS A 114 -2.42 11.08 21.93
CA LYS A 114 -1.50 10.06 21.40
C LYS A 114 -0.11 10.66 21.17
N LYS A 115 0.80 10.50 22.14
CA LYS A 115 2.13 11.14 22.14
C LYS A 115 3.26 10.34 21.49
N LYS A 116 3.13 9.01 21.35
CA LYS A 116 4.25 8.15 20.90
C LYS A 116 4.56 8.34 19.42
N TYR A 117 3.52 8.36 18.58
CA TYR A 117 3.60 8.55 17.14
C TYR A 117 2.81 9.81 16.78
N ASP A 118 3.28 10.95 17.30
CA ASP A 118 2.69 12.26 17.02
C ASP A 118 3.11 12.78 15.64
N LEU A 119 2.59 13.94 15.23
CA LEU A 119 2.96 14.55 13.94
C LEU A 119 4.48 14.75 13.81
N LYS A 120 5.16 15.14 14.89
CA LYS A 120 6.60 15.40 14.89
C LYS A 120 7.40 14.13 14.60
N TYR A 121 6.98 12.98 15.13
CA TYR A 121 7.58 11.69 14.82
C TYR A 121 7.62 11.44 13.30
N TYR A 122 6.46 11.57 12.63
CA TYR A 122 6.35 11.32 11.20
C TYR A 122 7.16 12.33 10.37
N VAL A 123 7.09 13.62 10.71
CA VAL A 123 7.82 14.70 10.02
C VAL A 123 9.34 14.59 10.20
N ASN A 124 9.81 14.05 11.33
CA ASN A 124 11.24 13.77 11.53
C ASN A 124 11.69 12.54 10.75
N LEU A 125 10.88 11.49 10.73
CA LEU A 125 11.19 10.28 9.96
C LEU A 125 11.26 10.60 8.46
N ALA A 126 10.30 11.36 7.93
CA ALA A 126 10.31 11.85 6.56
C ALA A 126 11.60 12.60 6.21
N ASP A 127 12.06 13.48 7.10
CA ASP A 127 13.28 14.26 6.91
C ASP A 127 14.53 13.37 6.81
N GLU A 128 14.62 12.32 7.62
CA GLU A 128 15.71 11.34 7.53
C GLU A 128 15.65 10.54 6.22
N LEU A 129 14.47 10.18 5.73
CA LEU A 129 14.29 9.49 4.45
C LEU A 129 14.65 10.39 3.24
N VAL A 130 14.26 11.66 3.28
CA VAL A 130 14.59 12.64 2.23
C VAL A 130 16.10 12.93 2.22
N LYS A 131 16.74 13.10 3.38
CA LYS A 131 18.20 13.25 3.48
C LYS A 131 18.96 12.04 2.93
N ASN A 132 18.39 10.85 3.02
CA ASN A 132 18.96 9.61 2.49
C ASN A 132 18.54 9.33 1.03
N GLY A 133 18.00 10.32 0.32
CA GLY A 133 17.87 10.27 -1.13
C GLY A 133 16.67 9.48 -1.65
N THR A 134 15.54 9.45 -0.92
CA THR A 134 14.30 8.95 -1.51
C THR A 134 13.86 9.83 -2.69
N HIS A 135 13.36 9.23 -3.77
CA HIS A 135 12.83 9.97 -4.92
C HIS A 135 11.37 10.36 -4.69
N VAL A 136 10.61 9.50 -4.00
CA VAL A 136 9.21 9.69 -3.63
C VAL A 136 9.05 9.34 -2.15
N LEU A 137 8.27 10.12 -1.41
CA LEU A 137 7.94 9.82 -0.02
C LEU A 137 6.54 9.20 0.05
N CYS A 138 6.42 8.01 0.64
CA CYS A 138 5.14 7.36 0.83
C CYS A 138 4.68 7.37 2.29
N ASN A 139 3.42 7.72 2.54
CA ASN A 139 2.74 7.41 3.80
C ASN A 139 1.90 6.13 3.63
N LYS A 140 2.32 5.05 4.30
CA LYS A 140 1.71 3.73 4.24
C LYS A 140 0.80 3.46 5.44
N ASP A 141 -0.49 3.71 5.28
CA ASP A 141 -1.54 3.34 6.23
C ASP A 141 -2.08 1.94 5.92
N MET A 142 -1.37 0.91 6.38
CA MET A 142 -1.70 -0.50 6.11
C MET A 142 -2.98 -0.99 6.80
N ALA A 143 -3.51 -0.24 7.76
CA ALA A 143 -4.67 -0.63 8.57
C ALA A 143 -5.94 0.18 8.24
N GLY A 144 -5.82 1.33 7.56
CA GLY A 144 -6.97 2.20 7.29
C GLY A 144 -7.31 3.11 8.48
N LEU A 145 -6.28 3.58 9.19
CA LEU A 145 -6.36 4.42 10.38
C LEU A 145 -6.32 5.92 10.07
N LEU A 146 -5.88 6.30 8.87
CA LEU A 146 -5.71 7.69 8.49
C LEU A 146 -7.08 8.31 8.23
N LYS A 147 -7.61 9.05 9.22
CA LYS A 147 -8.86 9.83 9.08
C LYS A 147 -8.64 11.07 8.22
N PRO A 148 -9.69 11.68 7.63
CA PRO A 148 -9.54 12.89 6.81
C PRO A 148 -8.85 14.07 7.54
N ALA A 149 -9.12 14.28 8.83
CA ALA A 149 -8.45 15.32 9.62
C ALA A 149 -6.95 15.03 9.81
N SER A 150 -6.60 13.77 10.12
CA SER A 150 -5.23 13.29 10.27
C SER A 150 -4.47 13.36 8.94
N ALA A 151 -5.14 13.00 7.83
CA ALA A 151 -4.65 13.10 6.47
C ALA A 151 -4.26 14.55 6.13
N LYS A 152 -5.18 15.52 6.30
CA LYS A 152 -4.87 16.94 6.03
C LYS A 152 -3.69 17.42 6.86
N LEU A 153 -3.71 17.14 8.16
CA LEU A 153 -2.66 17.58 9.07
C LEU A 153 -1.29 17.01 8.68
N LEU A 154 -1.21 15.70 8.42
CA LEU A 154 0.04 15.03 8.08
C LEU A 154 0.57 15.48 6.72
N ILE A 155 -0.27 15.42 5.67
CA ILE A 155 0.18 15.70 4.31
C ILE A 155 0.57 17.16 4.12
N THR A 156 -0.18 18.11 4.71
CA THR A 156 0.23 19.52 4.70
C THR A 156 1.59 19.71 5.37
N ALA A 157 1.81 19.11 6.56
CA ALA A 157 3.09 19.22 7.24
C ALA A 157 4.26 18.61 6.46
N LEU A 158 4.03 17.50 5.75
CA LEU A 158 5.04 16.89 4.88
C LEU A 158 5.33 17.77 3.65
N ARG A 159 4.30 18.29 2.98
CA ARG A 159 4.43 19.20 1.83
C ARG A 159 5.15 20.49 2.22
N ASP A 160 4.79 21.10 3.35
CA ASP A 160 5.41 22.33 3.84
C ASP A 160 6.92 22.16 4.09
N LYS A 161 7.32 21.00 4.64
CA LYS A 161 8.73 20.70 4.93
C LYS A 161 9.52 20.26 3.70
N HIS A 162 8.88 19.56 2.77
CA HIS A 162 9.49 18.98 1.58
C HIS A 162 8.70 19.37 0.31
N PRO A 163 8.75 20.66 -0.10
CA PRO A 163 7.90 21.20 -1.16
C PRO A 163 8.09 20.52 -2.52
N ASP A 164 9.30 20.05 -2.81
CA ASP A 164 9.67 19.48 -4.11
C ASP A 164 9.67 17.95 -4.15
N VAL A 165 9.40 17.28 -3.02
CA VAL A 165 9.38 15.81 -2.95
C VAL A 165 7.97 15.32 -3.30
N PRO A 166 7.80 14.39 -4.26
CA PRO A 166 6.52 13.77 -4.51
C PRO A 166 6.02 12.99 -3.30
N ILE A 167 4.76 13.17 -2.93
CA ILE A 167 4.09 12.51 -1.81
C ILE A 167 3.07 11.51 -2.34
N HIS A 168 3.27 10.24 -2.00
CA HIS A 168 2.38 9.14 -2.31
C HIS A 168 1.66 8.68 -1.04
N VAL A 169 0.34 8.53 -1.07
CA VAL A 169 -0.43 8.03 0.06
C VAL A 169 -1.08 6.68 -0.26
N HIS A 170 -0.84 5.72 0.63
CA HIS A 170 -1.46 4.40 0.62
C HIS A 170 -2.37 4.26 1.83
N THR A 171 -3.60 3.76 1.62
CA THR A 171 -4.50 3.37 2.72
C THR A 171 -5.26 2.09 2.38
N HIS A 172 -5.92 1.53 3.40
CA HIS A 172 -6.93 0.49 3.26
C HIS A 172 -8.30 1.06 3.65
N ASP A 173 -9.38 0.57 3.03
CA ASP A 173 -10.74 1.04 3.27
C ASP A 173 -11.43 0.27 4.42
N THR A 174 -10.64 -0.36 5.31
CA THR A 174 -11.15 -1.25 6.37
C THR A 174 -12.14 -0.52 7.26
N SER A 175 -11.85 0.75 7.58
CA SER A 175 -12.70 1.60 8.41
C SER A 175 -13.87 2.24 7.64
N GLY A 176 -13.89 2.13 6.31
CA GLY A 176 -14.83 2.82 5.41
C GLY A 176 -14.52 4.31 5.20
N ALA A 177 -13.37 4.81 5.68
CA ALA A 177 -12.96 6.21 5.52
C ALA A 177 -12.02 6.45 4.33
N GLY A 178 -11.64 5.40 3.60
CA GLY A 178 -10.51 5.44 2.68
C GLY A 178 -10.67 6.44 1.54
N VAL A 179 -11.83 6.47 0.87
CA VAL A 179 -12.10 7.47 -0.19
C VAL A 179 -12.01 8.89 0.37
N ALA A 180 -12.69 9.16 1.48
CA ALA A 180 -12.68 10.49 2.09
C ALA A 180 -11.27 10.93 2.52
N SER A 181 -10.46 10.00 3.02
CA SER A 181 -9.08 10.26 3.41
C SER A 181 -8.16 10.51 2.22
N MET A 182 -8.31 9.78 1.11
CA MET A 182 -7.52 10.03 -0.11
C MET A 182 -7.87 11.37 -0.75
N LEU A 183 -9.15 11.77 -0.77
CA LEU A 183 -9.55 13.10 -1.21
C LEU A 183 -8.94 14.19 -0.33
N ALA A 184 -8.96 13.99 1.00
CA ALA A 184 -8.34 14.89 1.95
C ALA A 184 -6.82 14.99 1.79
N CYS A 185 -6.13 13.90 1.43
CA CYS A 185 -4.71 13.91 1.08
C CYS A 185 -4.44 14.70 -0.21
N ALA A 186 -5.25 14.50 -1.24
CA ALA A 186 -5.12 15.22 -2.51
C ALA A 186 -5.31 16.73 -2.31
N GLU A 187 -6.36 17.14 -1.58
CA GLU A 187 -6.59 18.55 -1.19
C GLU A 187 -5.43 19.16 -0.39
N ALA A 188 -4.71 18.35 0.38
CA ALA A 188 -3.56 18.77 1.18
C ALA A 188 -2.23 18.77 0.40
N GLY A 189 -2.24 18.41 -0.88
CA GLY A 189 -1.08 18.45 -1.77
C GLY A 189 -0.33 17.12 -1.92
N ALA A 190 -0.97 15.97 -1.70
CA ALA A 190 -0.44 14.68 -2.14
C ALA A 190 -0.48 14.57 -3.67
N ASP A 191 0.58 14.02 -4.27
CA ASP A 191 0.70 13.87 -5.74
C ASP A 191 0.08 12.57 -6.25
N VAL A 192 0.06 11.53 -5.40
CA VAL A 192 -0.42 10.20 -5.76
C VAL A 192 -1.20 9.59 -4.59
N VAL A 193 -2.29 8.90 -4.90
CA VAL A 193 -3.05 8.08 -3.96
C VAL A 193 -3.25 6.66 -4.54
N ASP A 194 -3.13 5.65 -3.70
CA ASP A 194 -3.42 4.27 -4.08
C ASP A 194 -4.93 4.00 -4.13
N VAL A 195 -5.38 3.33 -5.19
CA VAL A 195 -6.76 2.90 -5.38
C VAL A 195 -6.79 1.49 -5.98
N ALA A 196 -7.86 0.76 -5.71
CA ALA A 196 -8.16 -0.50 -6.40
C ALA A 196 -9.36 -0.31 -7.34
N VAL A 197 -9.38 -1.04 -8.45
CA VAL A 197 -10.56 -1.11 -9.32
C VAL A 197 -11.78 -1.58 -8.54
N ASP A 198 -12.96 -1.02 -8.85
CA ASP A 198 -14.14 -1.07 -7.98
C ASP A 198 -14.49 -2.49 -7.50
N SER A 199 -14.52 -3.47 -8.41
CA SER A 199 -14.83 -4.87 -8.11
C SER A 199 -13.82 -5.57 -7.19
N MET A 200 -12.66 -4.96 -6.93
CA MET A 200 -11.59 -5.43 -6.05
C MET A 200 -11.26 -4.43 -4.93
N SER A 201 -12.09 -3.40 -4.76
CA SER A 201 -11.90 -2.31 -3.78
C SER A 201 -12.79 -2.46 -2.54
N GLY A 202 -12.59 -1.59 -1.57
CA GLY A 202 -13.38 -1.53 -0.34
C GLY A 202 -13.01 -2.60 0.67
N MET A 203 -13.64 -2.56 1.84
CA MET A 203 -13.33 -3.44 2.98
C MET A 203 -11.82 -3.39 3.27
N THR A 204 -11.15 -4.53 3.44
CA THR A 204 -9.72 -4.59 3.72
C THR A 204 -8.83 -4.37 2.48
N SER A 205 -9.38 -3.97 1.34
CA SER A 205 -8.64 -3.54 0.14
C SER A 205 -8.43 -2.02 0.13
N GLN A 206 -7.89 -1.48 -0.97
CA GLN A 206 -7.79 -0.03 -1.20
C GLN A 206 -9.17 0.61 -1.48
N PRO A 207 -9.29 1.95 -1.38
CA PRO A 207 -10.48 2.68 -1.81
C PRO A 207 -10.81 2.47 -3.30
N SER A 208 -12.09 2.64 -3.66
CA SER A 208 -12.57 2.52 -5.04
C SER A 208 -11.94 3.57 -5.96
N MET A 209 -11.33 3.08 -7.05
CA MET A 209 -10.79 3.89 -8.13
C MET A 209 -11.88 4.75 -8.77
N GLY A 210 -13.04 4.15 -9.09
CA GLY A 210 -14.17 4.87 -9.69
C GLY A 210 -14.70 5.98 -8.78
N ALA A 211 -14.77 5.74 -7.46
CA ALA A 211 -15.18 6.75 -6.50
C ALA A 211 -14.22 7.94 -6.47
N VAL A 212 -12.90 7.70 -6.37
CA VAL A 212 -11.90 8.77 -6.38
C VAL A 212 -11.90 9.54 -7.70
N VAL A 213 -11.92 8.85 -8.84
CA VAL A 213 -11.98 9.47 -10.18
C VAL A 213 -13.23 10.34 -10.32
N ALA A 214 -14.41 9.82 -9.95
CA ALA A 214 -15.66 10.56 -10.06
C ALA A 214 -15.72 11.76 -9.11
N SER A 215 -15.20 11.64 -7.88
CA SER A 215 -15.20 12.73 -6.89
C SER A 215 -14.28 13.88 -7.27
N LEU A 216 -13.22 13.64 -8.03
CA LEU A 216 -12.27 14.66 -8.48
C LEU A 216 -12.59 15.24 -9.87
N GLN A 217 -13.56 14.66 -10.57
CA GLN A 217 -13.90 15.05 -11.94
C GLN A 217 -14.37 16.51 -12.02
N GLY A 218 -13.76 17.30 -12.90
CA GLY A 218 -14.06 18.72 -13.08
C GLY A 218 -13.45 19.65 -12.02
N SER A 219 -12.67 19.12 -11.08
CA SER A 219 -11.89 19.91 -10.12
C SER A 219 -10.47 20.20 -10.65
N GLU A 220 -9.70 21.01 -9.93
CA GLU A 220 -8.27 21.21 -10.21
C GLU A 220 -7.43 19.93 -10.00
N LEU A 221 -7.98 18.95 -9.28
CA LEU A 221 -7.35 17.67 -8.96
C LEU A 221 -7.87 16.52 -9.86
N ASP A 222 -8.50 16.84 -10.99
CA ASP A 222 -9.04 15.84 -11.91
C ASP A 222 -7.96 14.85 -12.37
N THR A 223 -8.25 13.56 -12.19
CA THR A 223 -7.36 12.46 -12.58
C THR A 223 -7.20 12.31 -14.10
N ASN A 224 -8.11 12.89 -14.88
CA ASN A 224 -8.25 12.74 -16.33
C ASN A 224 -8.48 11.28 -16.80
N LEU A 225 -8.81 10.37 -15.88
CA LEU A 225 -9.21 9.01 -16.21
C LEU A 225 -10.68 8.98 -16.64
N LYS A 226 -10.99 8.24 -17.70
CA LYS A 226 -12.37 8.08 -18.16
C LYS A 226 -13.08 7.04 -17.29
N LEU A 227 -14.20 7.42 -16.68
CA LEU A 227 -15.04 6.50 -15.91
C LEU A 227 -15.52 5.30 -16.73
N SER A 228 -15.68 5.43 -18.04
CA SER A 228 -15.99 4.30 -18.94
C SER A 228 -14.91 3.22 -18.94
N ASP A 229 -13.64 3.65 -18.89
CA ASP A 229 -12.49 2.73 -18.93
C ASP A 229 -12.33 2.04 -17.58
N VAL A 230 -12.55 2.78 -16.48
CA VAL A 230 -12.60 2.22 -15.11
C VAL A 230 -13.72 1.20 -14.97
N SER A 231 -14.92 1.52 -15.47
CA SER A 231 -16.07 0.61 -15.44
C SER A 231 -15.82 -0.66 -16.26
N SER A 232 -15.22 -0.54 -17.45
CA SER A 232 -14.87 -1.70 -18.29
C SER A 232 -13.81 -2.58 -17.61
N TYR A 233 -12.81 -1.97 -16.97
CA TYR A 233 -11.81 -2.69 -16.19
C TYR A 233 -12.43 -3.44 -14.99
N SER A 234 -13.35 -2.78 -14.28
CA SER A 234 -14.09 -3.38 -13.17
C SER A 234 -14.93 -4.58 -13.61
N ALA A 235 -15.65 -4.46 -14.74
CA ALA A 235 -16.46 -5.56 -15.27
C ALA A 235 -15.63 -6.80 -15.64
N TYR A 236 -14.40 -6.62 -16.13
CA TYR A 236 -13.47 -7.73 -16.36
C TYR A 236 -13.05 -8.38 -15.03
N ARG A 237 -12.69 -7.57 -14.03
CA ARG A 237 -12.22 -8.06 -12.74
C ARG A 237 -13.32 -8.72 -11.92
N GLU A 238 -14.56 -8.24 -12.02
CA GLU A 238 -15.73 -8.85 -11.40
C GLU A 238 -15.94 -10.29 -11.90
N GLN A 239 -15.81 -10.51 -13.22
CA GLN A 239 -15.88 -11.86 -13.79
C GLN A 239 -14.69 -12.73 -13.36
N ALA A 240 -13.47 -12.18 -13.39
CA ALA A 240 -12.28 -12.91 -12.96
C ALA A 240 -12.36 -13.32 -11.48
N ARG A 241 -12.90 -12.44 -10.62
CA ARG A 241 -13.08 -12.67 -9.19
C ARG A 241 -13.93 -13.91 -8.88
N GLN A 242 -14.93 -14.22 -9.72
CA GLN A 242 -15.75 -15.43 -9.58
C GLN A 242 -14.93 -16.73 -9.63
N LEU A 243 -13.82 -16.74 -10.38
CA LEU A 243 -12.92 -17.90 -10.47
C LEU A 243 -12.19 -18.19 -9.14
N TYR A 244 -12.13 -17.19 -8.25
CA TYR A 244 -11.48 -17.27 -6.94
C TYR A 244 -12.48 -17.46 -5.79
N GLY A 245 -13.72 -17.88 -6.08
CA GLY A 245 -14.77 -18.12 -5.09
C GLY A 245 -14.32 -18.88 -3.82
N PRO A 246 -13.51 -19.96 -3.90
CA PRO A 246 -13.00 -20.65 -2.71
C PRO A 246 -12.11 -19.81 -1.77
N PHE A 247 -11.55 -18.70 -2.26
CA PHE A 247 -10.66 -17.79 -1.53
C PHE A 247 -11.34 -16.45 -1.20
N GLU A 248 -12.63 -16.30 -1.53
CA GLU A 248 -13.37 -15.07 -1.28
C GLU A 248 -13.57 -14.84 0.22
N CYS A 249 -12.88 -13.83 0.75
CA CYS A 249 -13.10 -13.34 2.10
C CYS A 249 -14.55 -12.90 2.34
N THR A 250 -15.23 -12.53 1.26
CA THR A 250 -16.64 -12.11 1.30
C THR A 250 -17.58 -13.21 1.75
N THR A 251 -17.12 -14.47 1.85
CA THR A 251 -17.87 -15.56 2.46
C THR A 251 -18.22 -15.25 3.92
N THR A 252 -17.26 -14.75 4.70
CA THR A 252 -17.42 -14.42 6.13
C THR A 252 -17.49 -12.92 6.39
N MET A 253 -16.76 -12.10 5.63
CA MET A 253 -16.69 -10.64 5.78
C MET A 253 -17.66 -9.96 4.82
N LYS A 254 -18.68 -9.25 5.31
CA LYS A 254 -19.67 -8.58 4.44
C LYS A 254 -19.49 -7.06 4.34
N SER A 255 -18.63 -6.48 5.17
CA SER A 255 -18.39 -5.04 5.26
C SER A 255 -17.00 -4.75 5.84
N GLY A 256 -16.59 -3.48 5.80
CA GLY A 256 -15.54 -2.98 6.68
C GLY A 256 -15.97 -2.96 8.15
N ASN A 257 -15.04 -2.58 9.03
CA ASN A 257 -15.27 -2.44 10.46
C ASN A 257 -14.42 -1.30 11.05
N ALA A 258 -15.08 -0.35 11.70
CA ALA A 258 -14.42 0.80 12.34
C ALA A 258 -13.71 0.43 13.65
N ASP A 259 -13.90 -0.79 14.17
CA ASP A 259 -13.14 -1.28 15.33
C ASP A 259 -11.62 -1.35 15.09
N VAL A 260 -11.17 -1.27 13.83
CA VAL A 260 -9.76 -1.14 13.46
C VAL A 260 -9.10 0.08 14.12
N TYR A 261 -9.85 1.14 14.44
CA TYR A 261 -9.33 2.27 15.21
C TYR A 261 -8.96 1.93 16.67
N MET A 262 -9.41 0.76 17.16
CA MET A 262 -9.10 0.25 18.49
C MET A 262 -8.03 -0.84 18.44
N ASN A 263 -8.18 -1.84 17.57
CA ASN A 263 -7.26 -2.99 17.50
C ASN A 263 -6.04 -2.77 16.58
N GLU A 264 -6.10 -1.80 15.67
CA GLU A 264 -5.03 -1.43 14.72
C GLU A 264 -4.52 -2.62 13.86
N ILE A 265 -5.35 -3.66 13.66
CA ILE A 265 -4.99 -4.84 12.86
C ILE A 265 -4.96 -4.46 11.36
N PRO A 266 -3.83 -4.67 10.65
CA PRO A 266 -3.73 -4.37 9.23
C PRO A 266 -4.73 -5.14 8.37
N GLY A 267 -5.16 -4.57 7.24
CA GLY A 267 -6.27 -5.10 6.43
C GLY A 267 -6.13 -6.60 6.08
N GLY A 268 -5.01 -6.99 5.47
CA GLY A 268 -4.78 -8.40 5.12
C GLY A 268 -4.74 -9.35 6.31
N GLN A 269 -4.21 -8.90 7.45
CA GLN A 269 -4.19 -9.70 8.69
C GLN A 269 -5.59 -9.82 9.28
N TYR A 270 -6.41 -8.77 9.21
CA TYR A 270 -7.79 -8.78 9.71
C TYR A 270 -8.62 -9.84 9.00
N THR A 271 -8.57 -9.85 7.67
CA THR A 271 -9.28 -10.86 6.86
C THR A 271 -8.81 -12.27 7.14
N ASN A 272 -7.49 -12.50 7.23
CA ASN A 272 -6.94 -13.82 7.50
C ASN A 272 -7.28 -14.33 8.90
N LEU A 273 -7.19 -13.49 9.93
CA LEU A 273 -7.54 -13.86 11.31
C LEU A 273 -9.04 -14.16 11.43
N GLN A 274 -9.89 -13.36 10.79
CA GLN A 274 -11.32 -13.63 10.79
C GLN A 274 -11.62 -14.97 10.10
N PHE A 275 -11.06 -15.21 8.91
CA PHE A 275 -11.24 -16.48 8.23
C PHE A 275 -10.75 -17.67 9.06
N GLN A 276 -9.60 -17.54 9.74
CA GLN A 276 -9.10 -18.56 10.67
C GLN A 276 -10.07 -18.83 11.82
N ALA A 277 -10.60 -17.79 12.46
CA ALA A 277 -11.59 -17.95 13.54
C ALA A 277 -12.85 -18.67 13.05
N TYR A 278 -13.42 -18.25 11.92
CA TYR A 278 -14.64 -18.86 11.38
C TYR A 278 -14.42 -20.29 10.88
N SER A 279 -13.32 -20.55 10.16
CA SER A 279 -12.99 -21.88 9.62
C SER A 279 -12.73 -22.93 10.70
N LEU A 280 -12.28 -22.51 11.89
CA LEU A 280 -12.07 -23.36 13.06
C LEU A 280 -13.29 -23.45 13.99
N GLY A 281 -14.42 -22.84 13.63
CA GLY A 281 -15.63 -22.81 14.47
C GLY A 281 -15.52 -21.90 15.70
N LEU A 282 -14.56 -20.97 15.70
CA LEU A 282 -14.27 -20.01 16.76
C LEU A 282 -14.78 -18.60 16.45
N GLY A 283 -15.74 -18.46 15.53
CA GLY A 283 -16.26 -17.15 15.12
C GLY A 283 -16.80 -16.30 16.28
N GLU A 284 -17.43 -16.94 17.27
CA GLU A 284 -17.94 -16.27 18.48
C GLU A 284 -16.84 -15.68 19.36
N PHE A 285 -15.60 -16.19 19.26
CA PHE A 285 -14.44 -15.73 20.04
C PHE A 285 -13.59 -14.70 19.28
N PHE A 286 -14.00 -14.26 18.09
CA PHE A 286 -13.21 -13.29 17.32
C PHE A 286 -13.09 -11.94 18.05
N GLU A 287 -14.07 -11.57 18.87
CA GLU A 287 -13.97 -10.40 19.75
C GLU A 287 -12.86 -10.53 20.80
N ASP A 288 -12.62 -11.73 21.34
CA ASP A 288 -11.56 -11.98 22.34
C ASP A 288 -10.15 -12.01 21.69
N VAL A 289 -10.08 -12.27 20.39
CA VAL A 289 -8.82 -12.30 19.61
C VAL A 289 -8.35 -10.89 19.22
N LYS A 290 -9.28 -9.94 19.08
CA LYS A 290 -9.00 -8.55 18.72
C LYS A 290 -8.45 -7.75 19.90
#